data_AF-A0A956W0P9-F1
#
_entry.id   AF-A0A956W0P9-F1
#
_cell.length_a   1.000
_cell.length_b   1.000
_cell.length_c   1.000
_cell.angle_alpha   90.00
_cell.angle_beta   90.00
_cell.angle_gamma   90.00
#
_symmetry.space_group_name_H-M   'P 1'
#
loop_
_entity.id
_entity.type
_entity.pdbx_description
1 polymer ?
#
loop_
_entity_poly.entity_id
_entity_poly.type
_entity_poly.pdbx_seq_one_letter_code
_entity_poly.pdbx_strand_id
1 'polypeptide(L)'
;GDAADALDARLAKANPRAVVLSLTPYGRWGPRASWEATELTEYATSGYHFFGGDPAREPLALPGHQVGFHVGSHAAVGALAALWHVRLGGEGQRIEMSHQEAILNDHT
;
A
#
# COMPACT_ATOMS: atom_id res chain seq x y z
N GLY A 1 -5.59 -11.88 -3.94
CA GLY A 1 -6.71 -12.71 -3.44
C GLY A 1 -7.72 -12.81 -4.55
N ASP A 2 -8.32 -13.98 -4.73
CA ASP A 2 -8.99 -14.38 -5.98
C ASP A 2 -10.05 -13.38 -6.48
N ALA A 3 -10.84 -12.79 -5.58
CA ALA A 3 -11.83 -11.79 -5.96
C ALA A 3 -11.21 -10.50 -6.53
N ALA A 4 -10.10 -10.06 -5.93
CA ALA A 4 -9.34 -8.92 -6.43
C ALA A 4 -8.75 -9.25 -7.80
N ASP A 5 -8.16 -10.45 -7.97
CA ASP A 5 -7.56 -10.94 -9.23
C ASP A 5 -8.60 -11.09 -10.37
N ALA A 6 -9.84 -11.44 -10.02
CA ALA A 6 -10.95 -11.50 -10.96
C ALA A 6 -11.44 -10.11 -11.41
N LEU A 7 -11.55 -9.14 -10.48
CA LEU A 7 -11.95 -7.76 -10.79
C LEU A 7 -10.96 -7.12 -11.76
N ASP A 8 -9.71 -7.23 -11.38
CA ASP A 8 -8.50 -6.98 -12.12
C ASP A 8 -8.51 -7.49 -13.58
N ALA A 9 -8.81 -8.77 -13.80
CA ALA A 9 -8.91 -9.35 -15.14
C ALA A 9 -10.08 -8.75 -15.94
N ARG A 10 -11.21 -8.48 -15.28
CA ARG A 10 -12.38 -7.82 -15.90
C ARG A 10 -12.04 -6.39 -16.34
N LEU A 11 -11.30 -5.64 -15.52
CA LEU A 11 -10.88 -4.28 -15.83
C LEU A 11 -9.93 -4.25 -17.03
N ALA A 12 -8.95 -5.15 -17.08
CA ALA A 12 -8.03 -5.27 -18.22
C ALA A 12 -8.76 -5.57 -19.53
N LYS A 13 -9.80 -6.42 -19.48
CA LYS A 13 -10.65 -6.71 -20.65
C LYS A 13 -11.50 -5.52 -21.08
N ALA A 14 -12.04 -4.77 -20.12
CA ALA A 14 -12.91 -3.62 -20.40
C ALA A 14 -12.12 -2.40 -20.90
N ASN A 15 -10.93 -2.18 -20.36
CA ASN A 15 -10.04 -1.08 -20.73
C ASN A 15 -8.57 -1.52 -20.61
N PRO A 16 -7.91 -1.91 -21.71
CA PRO A 16 -6.50 -2.31 -21.71
C PRO A 16 -5.52 -1.20 -21.30
N ARG A 17 -5.98 0.07 -21.24
CA ARG A 17 -5.18 1.22 -20.81
C ARG A 17 -5.47 1.64 -19.37
N ALA A 18 -6.28 0.89 -18.63
CA ALA A 18 -6.58 1.18 -17.23
C ALA A 18 -5.33 0.98 -16.36
N VAL A 19 -5.08 1.95 -15.49
CA VAL A 19 -4.17 1.79 -14.35
C VAL A 19 -5.01 1.33 -13.17
N VAL A 20 -4.66 0.19 -12.58
CA VAL A 20 -5.37 -0.40 -11.45
C VAL A 20 -4.43 -0.47 -10.26
N LEU A 21 -4.78 0.19 -9.16
CA LEU A 21 -4.01 0.18 -7.93
C LEU A 21 -4.73 -0.67 -6.88
N SER A 22 -4.02 -1.62 -6.29
CA SER A 22 -4.47 -2.41 -5.14
C SER A 22 -3.68 -2.00 -3.90
N LEU A 23 -4.38 -1.48 -2.89
CA LEU A 23 -3.81 -1.14 -1.59
C LEU A 23 -4.29 -2.15 -0.57
N THR A 24 -3.35 -2.79 0.14
CA THR A 24 -3.66 -3.76 1.18
C THR A 24 -2.77 -3.52 2.40
N PRO A 25 -3.15 -3.92 3.61
CA PRO A 25 -2.28 -3.69 4.76
C PRO A 25 -0.91 -4.40 4.65
N TYR A 26 -0.92 -5.67 4.24
CA TYR A 26 0.25 -6.56 4.30
C TYR A 26 0.59 -7.27 2.99
N GLY A 27 0.05 -6.78 1.87
CA GLY A 27 0.22 -7.38 0.56
C GLY A 27 -0.89 -8.37 0.23
N ARG A 28 -1.03 -8.69 -1.06
CA ARG A 28 -2.06 -9.64 -1.55
C ARG A 28 -1.71 -11.11 -1.35
N TRP A 29 -0.48 -11.41 -0.95
CA TRP A 29 0.08 -12.75 -0.85
C TRP A 29 1.10 -12.83 0.29
N GLY A 30 1.44 -14.05 0.70
CA GLY A 30 2.33 -14.31 1.83
C GLY A 30 1.59 -14.50 3.17
N PRO A 31 2.34 -14.76 4.25
CA PRO A 31 1.78 -15.26 5.52
C PRO A 31 0.89 -14.24 6.24
N ARG A 32 0.98 -12.95 5.88
CA ARG A 32 0.22 -11.86 6.51
C ARG A 32 -0.88 -11.28 5.61
N ALA A 33 -1.08 -11.80 4.41
CA ALA A 33 -2.03 -11.24 3.44
C ALA A 33 -3.48 -11.21 3.94
N SER A 34 -3.84 -12.09 4.88
CA SER A 34 -5.15 -12.18 5.50
C SER A 34 -5.23 -11.53 6.88
N TRP A 35 -4.17 -10.85 7.34
CA TRP A 35 -4.19 -10.19 8.63
C TRP A 35 -5.03 -8.92 8.56
N GLU A 36 -5.86 -8.73 9.58
CA GLU A 36 -6.53 -7.45 9.80
C GLU A 36 -5.54 -6.42 10.32
N ALA A 37 -5.85 -5.15 10.05
CA ALA A 37 -4.96 -4.05 10.34
C ALA A 37 -5.70 -2.88 10.97
N THR A 38 -4.99 -2.25 11.90
CA THR A 38 -5.23 -0.95 12.49
C THR A 38 -3.92 -0.16 12.39
N GLU A 39 -3.98 1.17 12.47
CA GLU A 39 -2.80 2.05 12.49
C GLU A 39 -1.74 1.53 13.49
N LEU A 40 -2.16 1.10 14.68
CA LEU A 40 -1.25 0.60 15.71
C LEU A 40 -0.55 -0.71 15.31
N THR A 41 -1.28 -1.66 14.72
CA THR A 41 -0.69 -2.94 14.27
C THR A 41 0.22 -2.73 13.07
N GLU A 42 -0.10 -1.79 12.18
CA GLU A 42 0.71 -1.47 11.01
C GLU A 42 2.03 -0.82 11.42
N TYR A 43 1.99 0.11 12.40
CA TYR A 43 3.21 0.64 12.99
C TYR A 43 4.06 -0.40 13.72
N ALA A 44 3.43 -1.31 14.45
CA ALA A 44 4.15 -2.37 15.15
C ALA A 44 4.85 -3.32 14.16
N THR A 45 4.16 -3.69 13.08
CA THR A 45 4.65 -4.68 12.12
C THR A 45 5.54 -4.10 11.03
N SER A 46 5.53 -2.79 10.78
CA SER A 46 6.51 -2.11 9.91
C SER A 46 7.84 -1.83 10.60
N GLY A 47 7.89 -1.95 11.94
CA GLY A 47 9.05 -1.57 12.74
C GLY A 47 9.06 -0.09 13.14
N TYR A 48 7.99 0.67 12.84
CA TYR A 48 7.87 2.09 13.21
C TYR A 48 8.10 2.32 14.72
N HIS A 49 7.49 1.48 15.55
CA HIS A 49 7.63 1.59 17.01
C HIS A 49 9.04 1.29 17.53
N PHE A 50 9.97 0.77 16.71
CA PHE A 50 11.33 0.48 17.16
C PHE A 50 12.15 1.76 17.42
N PHE A 51 11.94 2.83 16.65
CA PHE A 51 12.67 4.10 16.82
C PHE A 51 11.80 5.23 17.38
N GLY A 52 10.48 5.04 17.44
CA GLY A 52 9.53 6.04 17.93
C GLY A 52 9.19 5.86 19.41
N GLY A 53 9.25 6.94 20.18
CA GLY A 53 8.81 6.99 21.58
C GLY A 53 9.90 6.72 22.61
N ASP A 54 9.49 6.37 23.82
CA ASP A 54 10.39 6.04 24.94
C ASP A 54 10.45 4.51 25.10
N PRO A 55 11.62 3.87 24.99
CA PRO A 55 11.77 2.42 25.15
C PRO A 55 11.31 1.88 26.51
N ALA A 56 11.24 2.73 27.54
CA ALA A 56 10.76 2.36 28.87
C ALA A 56 9.23 2.47 29.04
N ARG A 57 8.51 2.84 27.98
CA ARG A 57 7.06 3.07 28.00
C ARG A 57 6.34 2.28 26.91
N GLU A 58 5.02 2.28 26.96
CA GLU A 58 4.17 1.64 25.97
C GLU A 58 4.36 2.28 24.57
N PRO A 59 4.32 1.49 23.48
CA PRO A 59 4.39 2.02 22.12
C PRO A 59 3.28 3.04 21.84
N LEU A 60 3.64 4.15 21.20
CA LEU A 60 2.72 5.22 20.84
C LEU A 60 2.53 5.26 19.32
N ALA A 61 1.27 5.31 18.89
CA ALA A 61 0.93 5.68 17.53
C ALA A 61 0.93 7.20 17.37
N LEU A 62 1.30 7.69 16.19
CA LEU A 62 1.09 9.09 15.85
C LEU A 62 -0.42 9.41 15.82
N PRO A 63 -0.82 10.65 16.14
CA PRO A 63 -2.22 11.04 16.09
C PRO A 63 -2.75 11.07 14.65
N GLY A 64 -4.02 10.68 14.49
CA GLY A 64 -4.74 10.73 13.23
C GLY A 64 -4.59 9.44 12.40
N HIS A 65 -4.51 9.60 11.08
CA HIS A 65 -4.51 8.53 10.08
C HIS A 65 -3.23 8.55 9.24
N GLN A 66 -2.09 8.60 9.92
CA GLN A 66 -0.81 8.82 9.29
C GLN A 66 -0.48 7.68 8.31
N VAL A 67 -0.72 6.42 8.68
CA VAL A 67 -0.52 5.29 7.75
C VAL A 67 -1.29 5.53 6.46
N GLY A 68 -2.56 5.91 6.55
CA GLY A 68 -3.38 6.27 5.39
C GLY A 68 -2.80 7.41 4.54
N PHE A 69 -2.24 8.45 5.17
CA PHE A 69 -1.59 9.56 4.45
C PHE A 69 -0.32 9.13 3.73
N HIS A 70 0.55 8.36 4.39
CA HIS A 70 1.79 7.84 3.80
C HIS A 70 1.48 6.91 2.63
N VAL A 71 0.56 5.96 2.82
CA VAL A 71 0.11 5.04 1.77
C VAL A 71 -0.49 5.81 0.60
N GLY A 72 -1.40 6.75 0.87
CA GLY A 72 -2.03 7.56 -0.16
C GLY A 72 -1.03 8.37 -0.99
N SER A 73 0.01 8.89 -0.35
CA SER A 73 1.06 9.65 -1.02
C SER A 73 1.89 8.77 -1.96
N HIS A 74 2.35 7.60 -1.48
CA HIS A 74 3.08 6.64 -2.30
C HIS A 74 2.22 6.08 -3.45
N ALA A 75 0.97 5.75 -3.15
CA ALA A 75 -0.05 5.32 -4.09
C ALA A 75 -0.25 6.33 -5.23
N ALA A 76 -0.36 7.61 -4.89
CA ALA A 76 -0.54 8.68 -5.87
C ALA A 76 0.66 8.80 -6.82
N VAL A 77 1.89 8.71 -6.28
CA VAL A 77 3.11 8.72 -7.11
C VAL A 77 3.14 7.54 -8.07
N GLY A 78 2.87 6.33 -7.59
CA GLY A 78 2.81 5.12 -8.44
C GLY A 78 1.74 5.23 -9.53
N ALA A 79 0.55 5.68 -9.17
CA ALA A 79 -0.56 5.87 -10.11
C ALA A 79 -0.23 6.93 -11.18
N LEU A 80 0.38 8.04 -10.80
CA LEU A 80 0.80 9.09 -11.74
C LEU A 80 1.90 8.59 -12.69
N ALA A 81 2.87 7.81 -12.19
CA ALA A 81 3.91 7.23 -13.02
C ALA A 81 3.34 6.25 -14.06
N ALA A 82 2.43 5.36 -13.67
CA ALA A 82 1.76 4.45 -14.61
C ALA A 82 0.85 5.20 -15.60
N LEU A 83 0.13 6.22 -15.14
CA LEU A 83 -0.69 7.05 -16.03
C LEU A 83 0.18 7.80 -17.05
N TRP A 84 1.35 8.27 -16.63
CA TRP A 84 2.33 8.89 -17.51
C TRP A 84 2.83 7.91 -18.58
N HIS A 85 3.16 6.66 -18.19
CA HIS A 85 3.53 5.61 -19.13
C HIS A 85 2.44 5.35 -20.17
N VAL A 86 1.17 5.21 -19.74
CA VAL A 86 0.02 5.06 -20.61
C VAL A 86 -0.13 6.25 -21.57
N ARG A 87 0.11 7.48 -21.11
CA ARG A 87 0.05 8.69 -21.94
C ARG A 87 1.12 8.73 -23.03
N LEU A 88 2.28 8.14 -22.78
CA LEU A 88 3.36 8.01 -23.77
C LEU A 88 3.15 6.86 -24.78
N GLY A 89 1.99 6.20 -24.75
CA GLY A 89 1.65 5.10 -25.65
C GLY A 89 1.93 3.71 -25.08
N GLY A 90 2.29 3.63 -23.79
CA GLY A 90 2.38 2.38 -23.06
C GLY A 90 1.02 1.73 -22.79
N GLU A 91 1.07 0.51 -22.28
CA GLU A 91 -0.10 -0.26 -21.86
C GLU A 91 -0.55 0.11 -20.43
N GLY A 92 -1.79 -0.25 -20.08
CA GLY A 92 -2.28 -0.15 -18.70
C GLY A 92 -1.50 -1.08 -17.78
N GLN A 93 -1.40 -0.71 -16.50
CA GLN A 93 -0.61 -1.45 -15.53
C GLN A 93 -1.41 -1.72 -14.26
N ARG A 94 -1.12 -2.85 -13.62
CA ARG A 94 -1.56 -3.11 -12.26
C ARG A 94 -0.42 -2.86 -11.31
N ILE A 95 -0.71 -2.08 -10.27
CA ILE A 95 0.22 -1.79 -9.18
C ILE A 95 -0.38 -2.38 -7.91
N GLU A 96 0.47 -3.06 -7.15
CA GLU A 96 0.16 -3.61 -5.83
C GLU A 96 1.09 -2.95 -4.84
N MET A 97 0.56 -2.52 -3.71
CA MET A 97 1.32 -1.88 -2.66
C MET A 97 0.72 -2.27 -1.32
N SER A 98 1.58 -2.70 -0.40
CA SER A 98 1.19 -2.88 0.97
C SER A 98 1.39 -1.62 1.80
N HIS A 99 0.57 -1.42 2.82
CA HIS A 99 0.75 -0.31 3.75
C HIS A 99 2.05 -0.46 4.53
N GLN A 100 2.38 -1.70 4.89
CA GLN A 100 3.64 -2.00 5.58
C GLN A 100 4.87 -1.55 4.79
N GLU A 101 4.91 -1.77 3.46
CA GLU A 101 6.01 -1.28 2.61
C GLU A 101 6.08 0.25 2.58
N ALA A 102 4.93 0.91 2.50
CA ALA A 102 4.87 2.37 2.48
C ALA A 102 5.40 2.99 3.78
N ILE A 103 5.05 2.40 4.93
CA ILE A 103 5.55 2.87 6.25
C ILE A 103 7.03 2.53 6.42
N LEU A 104 7.47 1.35 5.99
CA LEU A 104 8.88 0.95 6.11
C LEU A 104 9.81 1.92 5.38
N ASN A 105 9.36 2.47 4.25
CA ASN A 105 10.12 3.45 3.47
C ASN A 105 10.36 4.78 4.22
N ASP A 106 9.54 5.14 5.21
CA ASP A 106 9.73 6.37 5.98
C ASP A 106 10.93 6.31 6.95
N HIS A 107 11.67 5.18 7.01
CA HIS A 107 12.72 4.92 8.01
C HIS A 107 14.11 4.70 7.40
N THR A 108 14.25 4.89 6.09
CA THR A 108 15.53 4.82 5.34
C THR A 108 15.81 6.11 4.61
#